data_AF-A0A6A7BNY0-F1
#
_entry.id   AF-A0A6A7BNY0-F1
#
_cell.length_a   1.000
_cell.length_b   1.000
_cell.length_c   1.000
_cell.angle_alpha   90.00
_cell.angle_beta   90.00
_cell.angle_gamma   90.00
#
_symmetry.space_group_name_H-M   'P 1'
#
loop_
_entity.id
_entity.type
_entity.pdbx_description
1 polymer ?
#
loop_
_entity_poly.entity_id
_entity_poly.type
_entity_poly.pdbx_seq_one_letter_code
_entity_poly.pdbx_strand_id
1 'polypeptide(L)'
;MRVIYRIFTTASYFLFATLESVPPPDDAGPTRQTHESHPQRLTVLTGTPVAGIIHLDRPSPAGYFVFPDLSVRHEGYYRLKFSLFEGLKDMNSDTGPETQGETAHVTNRLEVHSTVFLVFSAKRFPGLTESTALSRLIAEQGCRVRIRRDARVR
;
A
#
# COMPACT_ATOMS: atom_id res chain seq x y z
N MET A 1 -38.53 -29.71 5.45
CA MET A 1 -38.33 -28.38 6.07
C MET A 1 -36.84 -28.06 5.98
N ARG A 2 -36.41 -27.19 5.04
CA ARG A 2 -35.01 -26.76 4.91
C ARG A 2 -34.93 -25.31 5.37
N VAL A 3 -34.31 -25.09 6.53
CA VAL A 3 -34.02 -23.73 7.00
C VAL A 3 -32.76 -23.27 6.26
N ILE A 4 -32.93 -22.38 5.29
CA ILE A 4 -31.81 -21.71 4.62
C ILE A 4 -31.44 -20.52 5.51
N TYR A 5 -30.38 -20.67 6.31
CA TYR A 5 -29.77 -19.53 6.99
C TYR A 5 -28.94 -18.78 5.95
N ARG A 6 -29.45 -17.64 5.47
CA ARG A 6 -28.67 -16.69 4.69
C ARG A 6 -28.03 -15.71 5.66
N ILE A 7 -26.81 -16.02 6.09
CA ILE A 7 -25.99 -15.06 6.84
C ILE A 7 -25.50 -14.03 5.81
N PHE A 8 -25.93 -12.78 5.96
CA PHE A 8 -25.39 -11.65 5.20
C PHE A 8 -24.27 -11.04 6.03
N THR A 9 -23.04 -11.51 5.87
CA THR A 9 -21.87 -10.74 6.31
C THR A 9 -21.32 -10.01 5.08
N THR A 10 -21.23 -8.69 5.15
CA THR A 10 -20.48 -7.93 4.14
C THR A 10 -19.06 -7.78 4.66
N ALA A 11 -18.09 -8.36 3.97
CA ALA A 11 -16.68 -8.24 4.30
C ALA A 11 -16.07 -7.04 3.56
N SER A 12 -15.37 -6.18 4.29
CA SER A 12 -14.58 -5.08 3.71
C SER A 12 -13.09 -5.39 3.86
N TYR A 13 -12.33 -5.24 2.77
CA TYR A 13 -10.89 -5.46 2.78
C TYR A 13 -10.13 -4.14 2.60
N PHE A 14 -9.09 -3.95 3.40
CA PHE A 14 -8.13 -2.86 3.21
C PHE A 14 -6.70 -3.35 3.48
N LEU A 15 -5.75 -2.69 2.85
CA LEU A 15 -4.34 -2.99 2.95
C LEU A 15 -3.64 -1.84 3.67
N PHE A 16 -2.81 -2.15 4.67
CA PHE A 16 -1.99 -1.18 5.39
C PHE A 16 -0.52 -1.38 5.04
N ALA A 17 0.13 -0.31 4.58
CA ALA A 17 1.54 -0.28 4.23
C ALA A 17 2.38 0.27 5.40
N THR A 18 3.39 -0.48 5.80
CA THR A 18 4.43 -0.05 6.74
C THR A 18 5.80 -0.12 6.08
N LEU A 19 6.75 0.67 6.59
CA LEU A 19 8.10 0.76 6.04
C LEU A 19 9.11 0.11 6.97
N GLU A 20 9.92 -0.80 6.43
CA GLU A 20 10.97 -1.50 7.18
C GLU A 20 12.34 -1.12 6.64
N SER A 21 13.25 -0.71 7.53
CA SER A 21 14.66 -0.51 7.17
C SER A 21 15.33 -1.86 7.00
N VAL A 22 16.13 -2.01 5.94
CA VAL A 22 16.90 -3.24 5.69
C VAL A 22 18.37 -2.89 5.50
N PRO A 23 19.31 -3.81 5.80
CA PRO A 23 20.70 -3.65 5.43
C PRO A 23 20.87 -3.47 3.91
N PRO A 24 21.95 -2.82 3.46
CA PRO A 24 22.34 -2.83 2.06
C PRO A 24 22.44 -4.27 1.51
N PRO A 25 22.00 -4.53 0.27
CA PRO A 25 22.28 -5.80 -0.39
C PRO A 25 23.80 -6.01 -0.55
N ASP A 26 24.27 -7.24 -0.45
CA ASP A 26 25.71 -7.57 -0.54
C ASP A 26 26.35 -7.09 -1.86
N ASP A 27 25.58 -7.11 -2.96
CA ASP A 27 26.03 -6.67 -4.30
C ASP A 27 25.92 -5.15 -4.53
N ALA A 28 25.43 -4.39 -3.55
CA ALA A 28 25.50 -2.94 -3.61
C ALA A 28 26.97 -2.54 -3.44
N GLY A 29 27.69 -2.44 -4.56
CA GLY A 29 29.10 -2.04 -4.62
C GLY A 29 29.38 -0.78 -3.79
N PRO A 30 30.67 -0.41 -3.54
CA PRO A 30 31.14 0.44 -2.44
C PRO A 30 30.56 1.86 -2.48
N THR A 31 29.27 1.96 -2.20
CA THR A 31 28.57 3.18 -1.97
C THR A 31 29.04 3.53 -0.58
N ARG A 32 29.91 4.53 -0.48
CA ARG A 32 30.24 5.21 0.79
C ARG A 32 28.93 5.75 1.38
N GLN A 33 28.11 4.86 1.92
CA GLN A 33 27.11 5.17 2.90
C GLN A 33 27.94 5.38 4.16
N THR A 34 28.26 6.64 4.42
CA THR A 34 28.57 7.05 5.79
C THR A 34 27.37 6.61 6.59
N HIS A 35 27.50 5.45 7.21
CA HIS A 35 26.59 4.91 8.18
C HIS A 35 26.74 5.83 9.40
N GLU A 36 26.23 7.05 9.30
CA GLU A 36 25.83 7.79 10.48
C GLU A 36 24.64 7.02 11.02
N SER A 37 24.95 5.96 11.78
CA SER A 37 24.06 5.37 12.74
C SER A 37 23.70 6.47 13.73
N HIS A 38 22.74 7.31 13.35
CA HIS A 38 22.02 8.15 14.29
C HIS A 38 20.94 7.23 14.86
N PRO A 39 21.11 6.73 16.10
CA PRO A 39 20.22 5.72 16.70
C PRO A 39 18.80 6.24 17.01
N GLN A 40 18.39 7.37 16.42
CA GLN A 40 17.15 8.09 16.72
C GLN A 40 16.35 8.53 15.49
N ARG A 41 16.79 8.22 14.26
CA ARG A 41 15.96 8.51 13.09
C ARG A 41 14.88 7.45 12.94
N LEU A 42 13.68 7.78 13.45
CA LEU A 42 12.48 7.00 13.17
C LEU A 42 12.30 6.91 11.66
N THR A 43 12.17 5.69 11.14
CA THR A 43 11.83 5.44 9.75
C THR A 43 10.41 5.98 9.50
N VAL A 44 10.29 7.09 8.78
CA VAL A 44 8.99 7.74 8.55
C VAL A 44 8.50 7.48 7.13
N LEU A 45 7.47 6.65 7.03
CA LEU A 45 6.56 6.60 5.89
C LEU A 45 5.52 7.72 6.04
N THR A 46 5.35 8.52 5.01
CA THR A 46 4.36 9.61 4.95
C THR A 46 3.42 9.45 3.76
N GLY A 47 2.30 10.15 3.78
CA GLY A 47 1.26 10.08 2.75
C GLY A 47 0.07 9.26 3.24
N THR A 48 -0.48 8.44 2.37
CA THR A 48 -1.67 7.61 2.63
C THR A 48 -1.28 6.12 2.67
N PRO A 49 -0.97 5.56 3.86
CA PRO A 49 -0.52 4.17 4.01
C PRO A 49 -1.66 3.16 4.02
N VAL A 50 -2.92 3.56 3.81
CA VAL A 50 -4.08 2.67 3.78
C VAL A 50 -4.73 2.73 2.40
N ALA A 51 -5.00 1.56 1.81
CA ALA A 51 -5.74 1.44 0.55
C ALA A 51 -6.93 0.51 0.72
N GLY A 52 -8.10 0.95 0.27
CA GLY A 52 -9.26 0.07 0.07
C GLY A 52 -9.13 -0.71 -1.23
N ILE A 53 -9.90 -1.78 -1.36
CA ILE A 53 -10.00 -2.55 -2.60
C ILE A 53 -10.73 -1.74 -3.68
N ILE A 54 -10.17 -1.70 -4.88
CA ILE A 54 -10.82 -1.18 -6.09
C ILE A 54 -10.96 -2.30 -7.11
N HIS A 55 -12.12 -2.44 -7.72
CA HIS A 55 -12.35 -3.48 -8.72
C HIS A 55 -12.04 -2.91 -10.10
N LEU A 56 -11.09 -3.53 -10.79
CA LEU A 56 -10.67 -3.15 -12.13
C LEU A 56 -10.79 -4.35 -13.07
N ASP A 57 -11.28 -4.11 -14.28
CA ASP A 57 -11.41 -5.15 -15.32
C ASP A 57 -10.10 -5.49 -16.04
N ARG A 58 -9.10 -4.62 -15.93
CA ARG A 58 -7.84 -4.70 -16.67
C ARG A 58 -6.66 -4.45 -15.71
N PRO A 59 -5.47 -5.03 -15.96
CA PRO A 59 -5.14 -5.96 -17.05
C PRO A 59 -5.82 -7.33 -16.89
N SER A 60 -6.31 -7.65 -15.70
CA SER A 60 -7.15 -8.82 -15.43
C SER A 60 -8.25 -8.42 -14.43
N PRO A 61 -9.48 -8.92 -14.56
CA PRO A 61 -10.55 -8.64 -13.61
C PRO A 61 -10.17 -9.09 -12.19
N ALA A 62 -9.94 -8.13 -11.28
CA ALA A 62 -9.54 -8.40 -9.91
C ALA A 62 -9.77 -7.19 -8.99
N GLY A 63 -9.61 -7.41 -7.69
CA GLY A 63 -9.44 -6.36 -6.70
C GLY A 63 -7.99 -5.89 -6.65
N TYR A 64 -7.77 -4.60 -6.83
CA TYR A 64 -6.46 -3.96 -6.73
C TYR A 64 -6.41 -3.07 -5.48
N PHE A 65 -5.24 -2.98 -4.85
CA PHE A 65 -4.95 -2.01 -3.81
C PHE A 65 -3.91 -1.03 -4.36
N VAL A 66 -4.27 0.25 -4.44
CA VAL A 66 -3.42 1.27 -5.07
C VAL A 66 -3.01 2.31 -4.04
N PHE A 67 -1.72 2.56 -3.95
CA PHE A 67 -1.12 3.55 -3.06
C PHE A 67 -0.54 4.71 -3.89
N PRO A 68 -1.36 5.72 -4.24
CA PRO A 68 -0.91 6.80 -5.12
C PRO A 68 -0.02 7.82 -4.39
N ASP A 69 0.05 7.77 -3.06
CA ASP A 69 0.73 8.74 -2.22
C ASP A 69 1.47 8.04 -1.07
N LEU A 70 2.68 7.55 -1.36
CA LEU A 70 3.64 7.09 -0.35
C LEU A 70 4.94 7.85 -0.55
N SER A 71 5.54 8.29 0.55
CA SER A 71 6.82 8.98 0.55
C SER A 71 7.66 8.57 1.76
N VAL A 72 8.97 8.53 1.58
CA VAL A 72 9.95 8.20 2.62
C VAL A 72 10.85 9.40 2.86
N ARG A 73 11.04 9.79 4.12
CA ARG A 73 11.80 11.01 4.47
C ARG A 73 13.31 10.83 4.49
N HIS A 74 13.77 9.61 4.74
CA HIS A 74 15.18 9.34 5.02
C HIS A 74 15.77 8.44 3.93
N GLU A 75 16.99 8.75 3.52
CA GLU A 75 17.73 7.90 2.58
C GLU A 75 18.11 6.59 3.24
N GLY A 76 18.17 5.52 2.45
CA GLY A 76 18.44 4.18 2.94
C GLY A 76 17.81 3.09 2.09
N TYR A 77 18.07 1.84 2.46
CA TYR A 77 17.42 0.68 1.86
C TYR A 77 16.21 0.29 2.69
N TYR A 78 15.09 0.11 2.00
CA TYR A 78 13.82 -0.22 2.63
C TYR A 78 13.05 -1.28 1.85
N ARG A 79 12.09 -1.90 2.51
CA ARG A 79 10.99 -2.62 1.87
C ARG A 79 9.67 -2.17 2.48
N LEU A 80 8.61 -2.23 1.70
CA LEU A 80 7.25 -2.05 2.20
C LEU A 80 6.72 -3.40 2.66
N LYS A 81 6.12 -3.43 3.85
CA LYS A 81 5.26 -4.52 4.30
C LYS A 81 3.81 -4.10 4.13
N PHE A 82 3.03 -4.98 3.52
CA PHE A 82 1.60 -4.81 3.30
C PHE A 82 0.83 -5.82 4.14
N SER A 83 0.06 -5.36 5.12
CA SER A 83 -0.82 -6.20 5.94
C SER A 83 -2.26 -6.06 5.44
N LEU A 84 -2.87 -7.19 5.05
CA LEU A 84 -4.27 -7.27 4.61
C LEU A 84 -5.19 -7.47 5.82
N PHE A 85 -6.14 -6.57 5.95
CA PHE A 85 -7.16 -6.63 6.99
C PHE A 85 -8.54 -6.92 6.39
N GLU A 86 -9.28 -7.77 7.08
CA GLU A 86 -10.68 -8.08 6.82
C GLU A 86 -11.54 -7.52 7.95
N GLY A 87 -12.42 -6.58 7.62
CA GLY A 87 -13.46 -6.07 8.49
C GLY A 87 -14.78 -6.78 8.22
N LEU A 88 -15.37 -7.36 9.26
CA LEU A 88 -16.71 -7.95 9.19
C LEU A 88 -17.74 -6.92 9.66
N LYS A 89 -18.76 -6.67 8.83
CA LYS A 89 -19.94 -5.92 9.24
C LYS A 89 -21.10 -6.90 9.46
N ASP A 90 -21.59 -6.95 10.69
CA ASP A 90 -22.80 -7.69 11.02
C ASP A 90 -24.01 -6.96 10.43
N MET A 91 -24.74 -7.61 9.52
CA MET A 91 -25.97 -7.03 8.95
C MET A 91 -27.22 -7.32 9.80
N ASN A 92 -27.06 -7.92 10.98
CA ASN A 92 -28.17 -8.26 11.87
C ASN A 92 -28.52 -7.16 12.89
N SER A 93 -27.86 -6.00 12.85
CA SER A 93 -28.14 -4.88 13.75
C SER A 93 -29.26 -3.95 13.27
N ASP A 94 -30.32 -4.53 12.70
CA ASP A 94 -31.54 -3.81 12.30
C ASP A 94 -32.50 -3.55 13.50
N THR A 95 -32.03 -3.75 14.74
CA THR A 95 -32.80 -3.48 15.96
C THR A 95 -32.42 -2.15 16.60
N GLY A 96 -33.07 -1.08 16.12
CA GLY A 96 -33.34 0.14 16.89
C GLY A 96 -32.21 1.18 16.99
N PRO A 97 -32.55 2.46 17.24
CA PRO A 97 -31.55 3.45 17.59
C PRO A 97 -31.03 3.09 18.99
N GLU A 98 -29.73 3.28 19.22
CA GLU A 98 -29.08 3.16 20.54
C GLU A 98 -28.52 1.80 20.96
N THR A 99 -27.54 1.27 20.21
CA THR A 99 -26.45 0.51 20.85
C THR A 99 -25.10 1.06 20.41
N GLN A 100 -24.54 1.91 21.28
CA GLN A 100 -23.16 2.33 21.22
C GLN A 100 -22.26 1.09 21.42
N GLY A 101 -21.44 0.77 20.42
CA GLY A 101 -20.30 -0.12 20.62
C GLY A 101 -20.27 -1.44 19.85
N GLU A 102 -20.85 -1.54 18.65
CA GLU A 102 -20.50 -2.66 17.76
C GLU A 102 -19.05 -2.51 17.30
N THR A 103 -18.15 -3.22 17.98
CA THR A 103 -16.74 -3.31 17.61
C THR A 103 -16.64 -3.99 16.26
N ALA A 104 -16.42 -3.21 15.19
CA ALA A 104 -16.06 -3.77 13.90
C ALA A 104 -14.85 -4.72 14.09
N HIS A 105 -15.08 -6.02 13.91
CA HIS A 105 -14.03 -7.02 14.07
C HIS A 105 -13.11 -6.93 12.86
N VAL A 106 -11.89 -6.42 13.09
CA VAL A 106 -10.84 -6.33 12.07
C VAL A 106 -9.81 -7.43 12.33
N THR A 107 -9.65 -8.31 11.35
CA THR A 107 -8.71 -9.45 11.43
C THR A 107 -7.58 -9.27 10.42
N ASN A 108 -6.32 -9.40 10.87
CA ASN A 108 -5.18 -9.50 9.96
C ASN A 108 -5.18 -10.88 9.31
N ARG A 109 -5.17 -10.93 7.97
CA ARG A 109 -5.30 -12.18 7.21
C ARG A 109 -3.99 -12.60 6.55
N LEU A 110 -3.19 -11.65 6.10
CA LEU A 110 -1.99 -11.91 5.31
C LEU A 110 -1.02 -10.74 5.40
N GLU A 111 0.27 -11.04 5.31
CA GLU A 111 1.32 -10.05 5.12
C GLU A 111 2.16 -10.37 3.88
N VAL A 112 2.50 -9.36 3.08
CA VAL A 112 3.34 -9.48 1.89
C VAL A 112 4.38 -8.37 1.89
N HIS A 113 5.61 -8.69 1.47
CA HIS A 113 6.70 -7.71 1.38
C HIS A 113 7.00 -7.33 -0.07
N SER A 114 7.30 -6.06 -0.31
CA SER A 114 7.87 -5.62 -1.58
C SER A 114 9.31 -6.11 -1.74
N THR A 115 9.82 -6.01 -2.96
CA THR A 115 11.27 -6.00 -3.18
C THR A 115 11.92 -4.83 -2.45
N VAL A 116 13.20 -4.96 -2.12
CA VAL A 116 14.00 -3.87 -1.53
C VAL A 116 14.16 -2.75 -2.55
N PHE A 117 14.08 -1.50 -2.09
CA PHE A 117 14.32 -0.31 -2.89
C PHE A 117 15.21 0.69 -2.13
N LEU A 118 15.91 1.54 -2.90
CA LEU A 118 16.79 2.58 -2.38
C LEU A 118 16.06 3.94 -2.39
N VAL A 119 16.06 4.61 -1.25
CA VAL A 119 15.65 6.01 -1.13
C VAL A 119 16.89 6.88 -1.24
N PHE A 120 16.90 7.76 -2.24
CA PHE A 120 18.02 8.65 -2.53
C PHE A 120 17.89 9.98 -1.77
N SER A 121 19.04 10.58 -1.42
CA SER A 121 19.06 12.01 -1.13
C SER A 121 18.71 12.85 -2.37
N ALA A 122 18.27 14.09 -2.16
CA ALA A 122 17.91 15.01 -3.24
C ALA A 122 19.03 15.20 -4.29
N LYS A 123 20.31 15.18 -3.85
CA LYS A 123 21.47 15.33 -4.75
C LYS A 123 21.74 14.08 -5.60
N ARG A 124 21.43 12.90 -5.09
CA ARG A 124 21.68 11.60 -5.75
C ARG A 124 20.46 11.06 -6.49
N PHE A 125 19.33 11.76 -6.39
CA PHE A 125 18.08 11.28 -6.95
C PHE A 125 18.16 11.27 -8.49
N PRO A 126 18.01 10.10 -9.14
CA PRO A 126 18.16 9.98 -10.61
C PRO A 126 17.01 10.62 -11.39
N GLY A 127 16.02 11.18 -10.70
CA GLY A 127 14.76 11.63 -11.28
C GLY A 127 13.70 10.54 -11.24
N LEU A 128 12.49 10.92 -11.65
CA LEU A 128 11.36 9.99 -11.72
C LEU A 128 11.29 9.41 -13.13
N THR A 129 11.08 8.10 -13.22
CA THR A 129 10.83 7.41 -14.48
C THR A 129 9.45 7.75 -15.04
N GLU A 130 9.22 7.43 -16.30
CA GLU A 130 7.87 7.43 -16.85
C GLU A 130 6.98 6.44 -16.09
N SER A 131 5.66 6.67 -16.13
CA SER A 131 4.70 5.73 -15.55
C SER A 131 4.74 4.39 -16.28
N THR A 132 4.57 3.28 -15.57
CA THR A 132 4.51 1.96 -16.21
C THR A 132 3.22 1.79 -17.02
N ALA A 133 3.16 0.77 -17.88
CA ALA A 133 1.93 0.41 -18.59
C ALA A 133 0.76 0.13 -17.62
N LEU A 134 1.05 -0.56 -16.50
CA LEU A 134 0.05 -0.82 -15.47
C LEU A 134 -0.47 0.46 -14.81
N SER A 135 0.41 1.40 -14.45
CA SER A 135 -0.02 2.68 -13.86
C SER A 135 -0.91 3.47 -14.80
N ARG A 136 -0.58 3.52 -16.10
CA ARG A 136 -1.41 4.18 -17.13
C ARG A 136 -2.77 3.52 -17.25
N LEU A 137 -2.81 2.20 -17.32
CA LEU A 137 -4.03 1.42 -17.44
C LEU A 137 -4.96 1.59 -16.23
N ILE A 138 -4.39 1.59 -15.01
CA ILE A 138 -5.13 1.88 -13.78
C ILE A 138 -5.75 3.29 -13.84
N ALA A 139 -4.99 4.29 -14.30
CA ALA A 139 -5.51 5.65 -14.43
C ALA A 139 -6.60 5.79 -15.51
N GLU A 140 -6.48 5.07 -16.62
CA GLU A 140 -7.53 4.99 -17.67
C GLU A 140 -8.86 4.44 -17.12
N GLN A 141 -8.81 3.62 -16.08
CA GLN A 141 -9.99 3.09 -15.40
C GLN A 141 -10.52 4.01 -14.28
N GLY A 142 -10.10 5.28 -14.25
CA GLY A 142 -10.63 6.30 -13.35
C GLY A 142 -9.91 6.40 -12.00
N CYS A 143 -8.85 5.62 -11.78
CA CYS A 143 -8.08 5.72 -10.55
C CYS A 143 -7.21 6.98 -10.55
N ARG A 144 -7.21 7.72 -9.44
CA ARG A 144 -6.46 8.97 -9.26
C ARG A 144 -4.96 8.70 -9.03
N VAL A 145 -4.27 8.27 -10.07
CA VAL A 145 -2.81 8.05 -10.08
C VAL A 145 -2.13 9.10 -10.96
N ARG A 146 -1.01 9.65 -10.50
CA ARG A 146 -0.24 10.63 -11.29
C ARG A 146 0.48 9.96 -12.45
N ILE A 147 0.13 10.33 -13.69
CA ILE A 147 0.79 9.83 -14.90
C ILE A 147 1.89 10.77 -15.38
N ARG A 148 3.06 10.21 -15.63
CA ARG A 148 4.25 10.88 -16.21
C ARG A 148 4.53 10.28 -17.58
N ARG A 149 4.61 11.12 -18.60
CA ARG A 149 5.02 10.74 -19.97
C ARG A 149 6.51 11.05 -20.12
N ASP A 150 7.22 10.25 -20.93
CA ASP A 150 8.64 10.51 -21.21
C ASP A 150 8.81 11.89 -21.87
N ALA A 151 9.81 12.64 -21.41
CA ALA A 151 10.16 13.96 -21.94
C ALA A 151 11.20 13.88 -23.08
N ARG A 152 11.74 12.70 -23.40
CA ARG A 152 12.79 12.50 -24.40
C ARG A 152 12.29 11.95 -25.74
N VAL A 153 11.22 12.54 -26.27
CA VAL A 153 10.92 12.45 -27.71
C VAL A 153 10.97 13.85 -28.27
N ARG A 154 12.18 14.30 -28.60
CA ARG A 154 12.48 15.40 -29.51
C ARG A 154 13.70 15.04 -30.32
#